data_AF-A0A6I7MYT9-F1
#
_entry.id   AF-A0A6I7MYT9-F1
#
_cell.length_a   1.000
_cell.length_b   1.000
_cell.length_c   1.000
_cell.angle_alpha   90.00
_cell.angle_beta   90.00
_cell.angle_gamma   90.00
#
_symmetry.space_group_name_H-M   'P 1'
#
loop_
_entity.id
_entity.type
_entity.pdbx_description
1 polymer ?
#
loop_
_entity_poly.entity_id
_entity_poly.type
_entity_poly.pdbx_seq_one_letter_code
_entity_poly.pdbx_strand_id
1 'polypeptide(L)'
;MTSLVNYFRFIFSGYLRKKKVLNGVKVHFKYRHDSEIFDPITMLLDQFFKINMVKEEFRVKVNHNDYDLSMILDQLEGSKPKLGCVAKLPMGLLKVERFVVKDEFRTTSFYLIQLDDELLAFLHKKYDYGRERLSIIKDDIFGENQIDESIFRNEEEPILFDYNNGQLLYLEKFVHSHIFYVNQSDSFYKVCQYFEKISSAG
;
A
#
# COMPACT_ATOMS: atom_id res chain seq x y z
N MET A 1 7.93 -18.13 32.68
CA MET A 1 6.93 -19.15 32.27
C MET A 1 6.20 -18.85 30.95
N THR A 2 6.63 -17.87 30.14
CA THR A 2 6.00 -17.48 28.86
C THR A 2 6.60 -18.14 27.61
N SER A 3 7.75 -18.81 27.75
CA SER A 3 8.53 -19.38 26.63
C SER A 3 7.86 -20.58 25.95
N LEU A 4 7.42 -21.58 26.71
CA LEU A 4 6.82 -22.81 26.17
C LEU A 4 5.46 -22.57 25.50
N VAL A 5 4.59 -21.74 26.08
CA VAL A 5 3.28 -21.41 25.49
C VAL A 5 3.42 -20.66 24.16
N ASN A 6 4.42 -19.77 24.06
CA ASN A 6 4.74 -19.08 22.81
C ASN A 6 5.35 -20.03 21.77
N TYR A 7 6.17 -20.98 22.20
CA TYR A 7 6.75 -22.03 21.35
C TYR A 7 5.67 -22.93 20.73
N PHE A 8 4.74 -23.46 21.54
CA PHE A 8 3.63 -24.26 21.00
C PHE A 8 2.72 -23.43 20.09
N ARG A 9 2.39 -22.18 20.45
CA ARG A 9 1.62 -21.28 19.57
C ARG A 9 2.31 -21.01 18.22
N PHE A 10 3.64 -20.90 18.22
CA PHE A 10 4.41 -20.79 16.99
C PHE A 10 4.34 -22.08 16.16
N ILE A 11 4.53 -23.25 16.77
CA ILE A 11 4.42 -24.55 16.07
C ILE A 11 3.06 -24.73 15.41
N PHE A 12 1.97 -24.40 16.12
CA PHE A 12 0.61 -24.60 15.59
C PHE A 12 0.18 -23.55 14.56
N SER A 13 0.66 -22.30 14.66
CA SER A 13 0.21 -21.23 13.77
C SER A 13 1.19 -20.86 12.65
N GLY A 14 2.48 -21.13 12.83
CA GLY A 14 3.56 -20.62 11.98
C GLY A 14 3.86 -19.13 12.14
N TYR A 15 3.19 -18.43 13.08
CA TYR A 15 3.31 -16.99 13.30
C TYR A 15 3.82 -16.64 14.70
N LEU A 16 4.69 -15.64 14.75
CA LEU A 16 5.12 -14.93 15.95
C LEU A 16 4.24 -13.69 16.16
N ARG A 17 4.16 -13.23 17.41
CA ARG A 17 3.44 -12.00 17.77
C ARG A 17 4.38 -11.06 18.51
N LYS A 18 4.35 -9.77 18.19
CA LYS A 18 5.15 -8.73 18.86
C LYS A 18 4.33 -7.46 19.00
N LYS A 19 4.51 -6.74 20.11
CA LYS A 19 3.94 -5.39 20.30
C LYS A 19 5.08 -4.38 20.23
N LYS A 20 4.88 -3.26 19.54
CA LYS A 20 5.85 -2.15 19.46
C LYS A 20 5.09 -0.82 19.57
N VAL A 21 5.74 0.20 20.11
CA VAL A 21 5.26 1.57 20.02
C VAL A 21 5.99 2.23 18.85
N LEU A 22 5.25 2.74 17.87
CA LEU A 22 5.75 3.43 16.68
C LEU A 22 5.11 4.80 16.65
N ASN A 23 5.90 5.87 16.67
CA ASN A 23 5.43 7.27 16.72
C ASN A 23 4.27 7.49 17.72
N GLY A 24 4.43 6.98 18.95
CA GLY A 24 3.41 7.06 20.00
C GLY A 24 2.23 6.08 19.88
N VAL A 25 2.07 5.36 18.77
CA VAL A 25 1.00 4.38 18.53
C VAL A 25 1.42 2.98 18.94
N LYS A 26 0.57 2.28 19.69
CA LYS A 26 0.77 0.86 20.00
C LYS A 26 0.36 0.02 18.79
N VAL A 27 1.32 -0.67 18.19
CA VAL A 27 1.15 -1.54 17.03
C VAL A 27 1.38 -2.99 17.41
N HIS A 28 0.45 -3.85 17.01
CA HIS A 28 0.45 -5.29 17.29
C HIS A 28 0.77 -6.06 16.01
N PHE A 29 1.94 -6.67 15.95
CA PHE A 29 2.42 -7.45 14.81
C PHE A 29 2.12 -8.93 14.95
N LYS A 30 1.82 -9.57 13.81
CA LYS A 30 1.74 -11.02 13.59
C LYS A 30 2.55 -11.34 12.33
N TYR A 31 3.62 -12.13 12.43
CA TYR A 31 4.56 -12.32 11.32
C TYR A 31 5.17 -13.72 11.31
N ARG A 32 5.60 -14.21 10.14
CA ARG A 32 6.36 -15.47 10.03
C ARG A 32 7.81 -15.26 10.47
N HIS A 33 8.47 -16.32 10.94
CA HIS A 33 9.82 -16.24 11.50
C HIS A 33 10.88 -15.68 10.53
N ASP A 34 10.66 -15.83 9.22
CA ASP A 34 11.50 -15.36 8.11
C ASP A 34 11.19 -13.92 7.67
N SER A 35 10.24 -13.24 8.33
CA SER A 35 9.71 -11.95 7.89
C SER A 35 10.28 -10.80 8.71
N GLU A 36 10.88 -9.83 8.02
CA GLU A 36 11.31 -8.57 8.62
C GLU A 36 10.09 -7.69 8.98
N ILE A 37 10.11 -7.12 10.19
CA ILE A 37 9.06 -6.21 10.65
C ILE A 37 9.28 -4.84 10.01
N PHE A 38 8.26 -4.34 9.30
CA PHE A 38 8.26 -2.98 8.76
C PHE A 38 7.54 -2.00 9.68
N ASP A 39 7.77 -0.71 9.45
CA ASP A 39 7.03 0.38 10.09
C ASP A 39 5.84 0.81 9.21
N PRO A 40 4.59 0.41 9.55
CA PRO A 40 3.42 0.76 8.76
C PRO A 40 3.07 2.26 8.80
N ILE A 41 3.45 2.97 9.87
CA ILE A 41 3.14 4.39 10.01
C ILE A 41 4.03 5.19 9.07
N THR A 42 5.34 4.95 9.16
CA THR A 42 6.31 5.59 8.27
C THR A 42 6.02 5.26 6.80
N MET A 43 5.59 4.03 6.48
CA MET A 43 5.19 3.66 5.12
C MET A 43 4.00 4.50 4.61
N LEU A 44 2.94 4.65 5.41
CA LEU A 44 1.76 5.43 5.01
C LEU A 44 2.09 6.93 4.87
N LEU A 45 2.90 7.47 5.79
CA LEU A 45 3.35 8.86 5.73
C LEU A 45 4.25 9.13 4.51
N ASP A 46 5.14 8.19 4.15
CA ASP A 46 5.95 8.29 2.92
C ASP A 46 5.07 8.36 1.67
N GLN A 47 4.06 7.49 1.57
CA GLN A 47 3.13 7.53 0.43
C GLN A 47 2.30 8.82 0.41
N PHE A 48 1.83 9.28 1.57
CA PHE A 48 1.10 10.55 1.69
C PHE A 48 1.96 11.74 1.25
N PHE A 49 3.21 11.80 1.70
CA PHE A 49 4.17 12.82 1.28
C PHE A 49 4.42 12.79 -0.22
N LYS A 50 4.66 11.60 -0.80
CA LYS A 50 4.88 11.41 -2.23
C LYS A 50 3.70 11.89 -3.08
N ILE A 51 2.46 11.54 -2.71
CA ILE A 51 1.24 12.02 -3.37
C ILE A 51 1.19 13.55 -3.36
N ASN A 52 1.49 14.18 -2.22
CA ASN A 52 1.45 15.63 -2.09
C ASN A 52 2.57 16.34 -2.86
N MET A 53 3.68 15.67 -3.15
CA MET A 53 4.81 16.22 -3.92
C MET A 53 4.68 16.09 -5.44
N VAL A 54 3.69 15.35 -5.95
CA VAL A 54 3.48 15.23 -7.41
C VAL A 54 3.20 16.62 -7.99
N LYS A 55 4.00 17.02 -8.99
CA LYS A 55 3.87 18.31 -9.68
C LYS A 55 2.57 18.36 -10.47
N GLU A 56 2.01 19.55 -10.64
CA GLU A 56 0.68 19.73 -11.23
C GLU A 56 0.60 19.16 -12.66
N GLU A 57 1.66 19.27 -13.45
CA GLU A 57 1.71 18.71 -14.82
C GLU A 57 1.66 17.18 -14.88
N PHE A 58 1.89 16.48 -13.77
CA PHE A 58 1.78 15.02 -13.65
C PHE A 58 0.57 14.59 -12.81
N ARG A 59 -0.37 15.50 -12.55
CA ARG A 59 -1.68 15.21 -11.95
C ARG A 59 -2.73 15.17 -13.03
N VAL A 60 -3.40 14.02 -13.16
CA VAL A 60 -4.38 13.77 -14.21
C VAL A 60 -5.73 13.51 -13.56
N LYS A 61 -6.73 14.32 -13.91
CA LYS A 61 -8.11 14.05 -13.50
C LYS A 61 -8.74 13.03 -14.44
N VAL A 62 -9.29 11.96 -13.88
CA VAL A 62 -9.91 10.87 -14.65
C VAL A 62 -11.38 10.73 -14.24
N ASN A 63 -12.26 10.61 -15.24
CA ASN A 63 -13.70 10.58 -14.99
C ASN A 63 -14.19 9.24 -14.43
N HIS A 64 -13.53 8.14 -14.80
CA HIS A 64 -13.88 6.78 -14.40
C HIS A 64 -12.65 6.06 -13.87
N ASN A 65 -12.85 5.20 -12.85
CA ASN A 65 -11.80 4.32 -12.35
C ASN A 65 -11.91 2.98 -13.06
N ASP A 66 -11.08 2.81 -14.07
CA ASP A 66 -10.98 1.57 -14.84
C ASP A 66 -9.84 0.66 -14.31
N TYR A 67 -9.10 1.11 -13.29
CA TYR A 67 -8.10 0.28 -12.63
C TYR A 67 -8.77 -0.78 -11.74
N ASP A 68 -8.74 -2.03 -12.24
CA ASP A 68 -9.36 -3.17 -11.60
C ASP A 68 -8.45 -3.82 -10.54
N LEU A 69 -8.81 -3.63 -9.27
CA LEU A 69 -8.15 -4.30 -8.16
C LEU A 69 -8.54 -5.77 -8.00
N SER A 70 -9.63 -6.23 -8.62
CA SER A 70 -10.18 -7.57 -8.36
C SER A 70 -9.17 -8.64 -8.73
N MET A 71 -8.49 -8.52 -9.89
CA MET A 71 -7.46 -9.47 -10.30
C MET A 71 -6.35 -9.64 -9.25
N ILE A 72 -5.96 -8.55 -8.60
CA ILE A 72 -4.93 -8.57 -7.56
C ILE A 72 -5.49 -9.17 -6.27
N LEU A 73 -6.70 -8.78 -5.86
CA LEU A 73 -7.35 -9.32 -4.68
C LEU A 73 -7.61 -10.83 -4.81
N ASP A 74 -8.00 -11.29 -6.00
CA ASP A 74 -8.18 -12.71 -6.34
C ASP A 74 -6.85 -13.46 -6.27
N GLN A 75 -5.74 -12.86 -6.73
CA GLN A 75 -4.41 -13.45 -6.58
C GLN A 75 -4.00 -13.59 -5.10
N LEU A 76 -4.46 -12.69 -4.24
CA LEU A 76 -4.25 -12.75 -2.80
C LEU A 76 -5.22 -13.69 -2.10
N GLU A 77 -6.30 -14.11 -2.75
CA GLU A 77 -7.26 -15.05 -2.19
C GLU A 77 -6.59 -16.40 -1.89
N GLY A 78 -6.83 -16.92 -0.68
CA GLY A 78 -6.17 -18.13 -0.18
C GLY A 78 -4.69 -17.96 0.19
N SER A 79 -4.05 -16.84 -0.16
CA SER A 79 -2.69 -16.52 0.27
C SER A 79 -2.69 -16.05 1.73
N LYS A 80 -1.71 -16.54 2.49
CA LYS A 80 -1.52 -16.12 3.89
C LYS A 80 -0.49 -14.99 3.96
N PRO A 81 -0.78 -13.86 4.61
CA PRO A 81 0.15 -12.74 4.69
C PRO A 81 1.44 -13.17 5.38
N LYS A 82 2.60 -12.71 4.89
CA LYS A 82 3.89 -12.94 5.54
C LYS A 82 3.97 -12.20 6.86
N LEU A 83 3.40 -11.00 6.89
CA LEU A 83 3.34 -10.15 8.06
C LEU A 83 2.04 -9.35 8.04
N GLY A 84 1.42 -9.18 9.20
CA GLY A 84 0.32 -8.26 9.42
C GLY A 84 0.53 -7.48 10.70
N CYS A 85 -0.03 -6.28 10.74
CA CYS A 85 -0.07 -5.48 11.95
C CYS A 85 -1.40 -4.78 12.12
N VAL A 86 -1.75 -4.52 13.38
CA VAL A 86 -2.98 -3.85 13.76
C VAL A 86 -2.67 -2.72 14.73
N ALA A 87 -3.29 -1.56 14.52
CA ALA A 87 -3.21 -0.39 15.38
C ALA A 87 -4.62 0.15 15.64
N LYS A 88 -4.94 0.43 16.90
CA LYS A 88 -6.21 1.08 17.26
C LYS A 88 -6.02 2.60 17.19
N LEU A 89 -6.81 3.25 16.34
CA LEU A 89 -6.84 4.70 16.15
C LEU A 89 -8.17 5.27 16.67
N PRO A 90 -8.27 6.58 16.93
CA PRO A 90 -9.56 7.22 17.23
C PRO A 90 -10.64 7.02 16.15
N MET A 91 -10.24 6.84 14.89
CA MET A 91 -11.12 6.69 13.73
C MET A 91 -11.39 5.24 13.33
N GLY A 92 -10.88 4.25 14.07
CA GLY A 92 -11.10 2.84 13.75
C GLY A 92 -9.89 1.94 14.00
N LEU A 93 -10.02 0.68 13.61
CA LEU A 93 -8.97 -0.32 13.64
C LEU A 93 -8.21 -0.33 12.32
N LEU A 94 -6.98 0.18 12.31
CA LEU A 94 -6.10 0.09 11.16
C LEU A 94 -5.45 -1.29 11.12
N LYS A 95 -5.60 -1.99 10.00
CA LYS A 95 -4.98 -3.27 9.71
C LYS A 95 -4.13 -3.15 8.45
N VAL A 96 -2.87 -3.58 8.52
CA VAL A 96 -1.97 -3.62 7.36
C VAL A 96 -1.42 -5.02 7.21
N GLU A 97 -1.63 -5.63 6.06
CA GLU A 97 -1.17 -6.98 5.75
C GLU A 97 -0.25 -6.96 4.53
N ARG A 98 0.94 -7.53 4.70
CA ARG A 98 1.93 -7.71 3.64
C ARG A 98 1.88 -9.13 3.12
N PHE A 99 1.65 -9.24 1.82
CA PHE A 99 1.75 -10.46 1.04
C PHE A 99 3.01 -10.40 0.19
N VAL A 100 3.64 -11.55 0.02
CA VAL A 100 4.80 -11.69 -0.86
C VAL A 100 4.51 -12.88 -1.75
N VAL A 101 4.31 -12.61 -3.03
CA VAL A 101 3.99 -13.61 -4.05
C VAL A 101 5.18 -13.70 -5.00
N LYS A 102 5.49 -14.92 -5.46
CA LYS A 102 6.40 -15.11 -6.58
C LYS A 102 5.55 -15.16 -7.84
N ASP A 103 5.71 -14.15 -8.67
CA ASP A 103 5.12 -14.10 -10.00
C ASP A 103 6.22 -14.42 -11.01
N GLU A 104 6.11 -15.54 -11.70
CA GLU A 104 7.16 -16.15 -12.52
C GLU A 104 8.51 -16.28 -11.77
N PHE A 105 9.44 -15.34 -12.04
CA PHE A 105 10.79 -15.25 -11.48
C PHE A 105 11.00 -14.05 -10.55
N ARG A 106 9.93 -13.29 -10.26
CA ARG A 106 10.02 -11.98 -9.62
C ARG A 106 9.23 -11.96 -8.33
N THR A 107 9.80 -11.32 -7.33
CA THR A 107 9.14 -11.17 -6.03
C THR A 107 8.26 -9.92 -6.09
N THR A 108 6.97 -10.12 -5.92
CA THR A 108 5.99 -9.05 -5.84
C THR A 108 5.53 -8.91 -4.40
N SER A 109 5.56 -7.69 -3.87
CA SER A 109 5.06 -7.39 -2.53
C SER A 109 3.77 -6.59 -2.64
N PHE A 110 2.74 -7.05 -1.95
CA PHE A 110 1.46 -6.37 -1.84
C PHE A 110 1.23 -5.98 -0.39
N TYR A 111 0.69 -4.78 -0.16
CA TYR A 111 0.27 -4.32 1.16
C TYR A 111 -1.20 -3.94 1.06
N LEU A 112 -2.04 -4.70 1.77
CA LEU A 112 -3.44 -4.41 1.93
C LEU A 112 -3.63 -3.58 3.20
N ILE A 113 -4.17 -2.37 3.06
CA ILE A 113 -4.37 -1.43 4.17
C ILE A 113 -5.88 -1.26 4.34
N GLN A 114 -6.38 -1.62 5.52
CA GLN A 114 -7.79 -1.59 5.85
C GLN A 114 -8.05 -0.74 7.09
N LEU A 115 -9.18 -0.03 7.12
CA LEU A 115 -9.70 0.65 8.30
C LEU A 115 -11.08 0.06 8.60
N ASP A 116 -11.26 -0.50 9.79
CA ASP A 116 -12.49 -1.21 10.18
C ASP A 116 -12.94 -2.26 9.14
N ASP A 117 -11.97 -3.04 8.66
CA ASP A 117 -12.10 -4.09 7.64
C ASP A 117 -12.48 -3.62 6.23
N GLU A 118 -12.71 -2.31 6.01
CA GLU A 118 -12.89 -1.72 4.69
C GLU A 118 -11.54 -1.37 4.04
N LEU A 119 -11.44 -1.51 2.72
CA LEU A 119 -10.24 -1.14 1.97
C LEU A 119 -10.00 0.37 2.08
N LEU A 120 -8.87 0.74 2.68
CA LEU A 120 -8.40 2.13 2.74
C LEU A 120 -7.44 2.42 1.58
N ALA A 121 -6.43 1.58 1.43
CA ALA A 121 -5.40 1.74 0.41
C ALA A 121 -4.72 0.40 0.08
N PHE A 122 -4.02 0.38 -1.04
CA PHE A 122 -3.32 -0.78 -1.55
C PHE A 122 -1.96 -0.36 -2.12
N LEU A 123 -0.90 -1.06 -1.74
CA LEU A 123 0.45 -0.83 -2.28
C LEU A 123 0.96 -2.09 -2.96
N HIS A 124 1.31 -1.96 -4.23
CA HIS A 124 1.91 -3.01 -5.04
C HIS A 124 3.31 -2.59 -5.47
N LYS A 125 4.29 -3.46 -5.19
CA LYS A 125 5.68 -3.29 -5.60
C LYS A 125 6.12 -4.51 -6.42
N LYS A 126 6.49 -4.28 -7.68
CA LYS A 126 6.92 -5.32 -8.62
C LYS A 126 8.31 -5.01 -9.18
N TYR A 127 9.23 -5.97 -9.12
CA TYR A 127 10.57 -5.80 -9.70
C TYR A 127 10.52 -5.94 -11.22
N ASP A 128 10.29 -4.83 -11.93
CA ASP A 128 10.05 -4.90 -13.37
C ASP A 128 10.45 -3.70 -14.20
N TYR A 129 11.25 -2.80 -13.64
CA TYR A 129 11.75 -1.63 -14.34
C TYR A 129 10.63 -0.74 -14.91
N GLY A 130 9.45 -0.71 -14.28
CA GLY A 130 8.35 0.18 -14.67
C GLY A 130 7.37 -0.41 -15.69
N ARG A 131 7.48 -1.69 -16.04
CA ARG A 131 6.60 -2.32 -17.05
C ARG A 131 5.13 -2.34 -16.62
N GLU A 132 4.84 -2.72 -15.37
CA GLU A 132 3.49 -2.70 -14.82
C GLU A 132 2.91 -1.28 -14.82
N ARG A 133 3.71 -0.29 -14.39
CA ARG A 133 3.30 1.13 -14.44
C ARG A 133 2.88 1.53 -15.85
N LEU A 134 3.67 1.19 -16.87
CA LEU A 134 3.35 1.54 -18.26
C LEU A 134 2.09 0.83 -18.77
N SER A 135 1.90 -0.44 -18.41
CA SER A 135 0.70 -1.20 -18.77
C SER A 135 -0.54 -0.58 -18.14
N ILE A 136 -0.53 -0.30 -16.84
CA ILE A 136 -1.66 0.36 -16.15
C ILE A 136 -2.02 1.69 -16.82
N ILE A 137 -1.03 2.52 -17.13
CA ILE A 137 -1.32 3.82 -17.74
C ILE A 137 -1.95 3.65 -19.14
N LYS A 138 -1.40 2.76 -19.96
CA LYS A 138 -1.87 2.56 -21.34
C LYS A 138 -3.18 1.81 -21.41
N ASP A 139 -3.26 0.69 -20.72
CA ASP A 139 -4.31 -0.31 -20.89
C ASP A 139 -5.50 0.01 -19.96
N ASP A 140 -5.22 0.40 -18.72
CA ASP A 140 -6.27 0.59 -17.69
C ASP A 140 -6.77 2.04 -17.60
N ILE A 141 -5.92 3.06 -17.84
CA ILE A 141 -6.33 4.46 -17.65
C ILE A 141 -6.77 5.15 -18.94
N PHE A 142 -5.98 5.04 -19.99
CA PHE A 142 -6.26 5.75 -21.25
C PHE A 142 -6.87 4.83 -22.32
N GLY A 143 -6.67 3.50 -22.21
CA GLY A 143 -7.04 2.54 -23.24
C GLY A 143 -6.45 2.90 -24.60
N GLU A 144 -7.26 2.80 -25.66
CA GLU A 144 -6.88 3.19 -27.03
C GLU A 144 -7.02 4.71 -27.32
N ASN A 145 -7.49 5.50 -26.36
CA ASN A 145 -7.75 6.93 -26.58
C ASN A 145 -6.45 7.75 -26.59
N GLN A 146 -6.48 8.91 -27.25
CA GLN A 146 -5.32 9.79 -27.43
C GLN A 146 -4.70 10.18 -26.09
N ILE A 147 -3.57 9.54 -25.82
CA ILE A 147 -2.64 9.86 -24.76
C ILE A 147 -2.09 11.26 -25.04
N ASP A 148 -2.20 12.18 -24.07
CA ASP A 148 -1.34 13.37 -24.10
C ASP A 148 0.09 12.91 -23.83
N GLU A 149 0.84 12.68 -24.89
CA GLU A 149 2.23 12.21 -24.85
C GLU A 149 3.12 13.12 -23.97
N SER A 150 2.70 14.36 -23.68
CA SER A 150 3.42 15.27 -22.81
C SER A 150 3.62 14.72 -21.39
N ILE A 151 2.66 13.95 -20.86
CA ILE A 151 2.72 13.32 -19.53
C ILE A 151 3.81 12.22 -19.48
N PHE A 152 4.17 11.65 -20.63
CA PHE A 152 5.14 10.56 -20.78
C PHE A 152 6.54 11.04 -21.14
N ARG A 153 6.72 12.35 -21.37
CA ARG A 153 8.03 12.91 -21.73
C ARG A 153 9.09 12.67 -20.67
N ASN A 154 8.69 12.41 -19.42
CA ASN A 154 9.60 12.02 -18.35
C ASN A 154 9.10 10.74 -17.66
N GLU A 155 9.57 9.59 -18.14
CA GLU A 155 9.20 8.27 -17.61
C GLU A 155 9.57 8.06 -16.12
N GLU A 156 10.50 8.87 -15.59
CA GLU A 156 10.95 8.78 -14.21
C GLU A 156 10.07 9.59 -13.25
N GLU A 157 9.22 10.50 -13.74
CA GLU A 157 8.35 11.29 -12.87
C GLU A 157 7.15 10.46 -12.41
N PRO A 158 6.76 10.58 -11.12
CA PRO A 158 5.56 9.96 -10.62
C PRO A 158 4.33 10.62 -11.23
N ILE A 159 3.28 9.83 -11.47
CA ILE A 159 2.00 10.31 -11.99
C ILE A 159 0.94 10.03 -10.93
N LEU A 160 0.06 10.99 -10.71
CA LEU A 160 -1.11 10.85 -9.85
C LEU A 160 -2.37 10.96 -10.70
N PHE A 161 -3.22 9.94 -10.63
CA PHE A 161 -4.55 9.96 -11.19
C PHE A 161 -5.56 10.24 -10.08
N ASP A 162 -6.28 11.35 -10.22
CA ASP A 162 -7.34 11.79 -9.32
C ASP A 162 -8.70 11.41 -9.93
N TYR A 163 -9.40 10.46 -9.32
CA TYR A 163 -10.72 10.04 -9.79
C TYR A 163 -11.83 10.89 -9.17
N ASN A 164 -12.88 11.17 -9.93
CA ASN A 164 -14.01 12.00 -9.47
C ASN A 164 -14.76 11.44 -8.23
N ASN A 165 -14.61 10.16 -7.92
CA ASN A 165 -15.23 9.51 -6.76
C ASN A 165 -14.38 9.58 -5.48
N GLY A 166 -13.26 10.31 -5.49
CA GLY A 166 -12.36 10.43 -4.34
C GLY A 166 -11.33 9.30 -4.21
N GLN A 167 -11.19 8.45 -5.23
CA GLN A 167 -10.10 7.49 -5.34
C GLN A 167 -8.85 8.15 -5.91
N LEU A 168 -7.67 7.61 -5.58
CA LEU A 168 -6.39 8.06 -6.12
C LEU A 168 -5.57 6.86 -6.61
N LEU A 169 -4.84 7.03 -7.70
CA LEU A 169 -3.84 6.07 -8.14
C LEU A 169 -2.50 6.79 -8.37
N TYR A 170 -1.54 6.52 -7.51
CA TYR A 170 -0.18 7.03 -7.59
C TYR A 170 0.74 5.97 -8.19
N LEU A 171 1.44 6.32 -9.27
CA LEU A 171 2.36 5.44 -9.99
C LEU A 171 3.77 6.03 -10.04
N GLU A 172 4.75 5.28 -9.55
CA GLU A 172 6.16 5.68 -9.54
C GLU A 172 7.05 4.55 -10.07
N LYS A 173 8.15 4.92 -10.73
CA LYS A 173 9.21 4.01 -11.16
C LYS A 173 10.46 4.27 -10.30
N PHE A 174 10.87 3.27 -9.51
CA PHE A 174 12.12 3.31 -8.75
C PHE A 174 12.82 1.95 -8.82
N VAL A 175 13.39 1.61 -9.98
CA VAL A 175 13.83 0.24 -10.36
C VAL A 175 12.68 -0.79 -10.42
N HIS A 176 11.64 -0.58 -9.61
CA HIS A 176 10.40 -1.32 -9.47
C HIS A 176 9.24 -0.44 -9.94
N SER A 177 8.15 -1.06 -10.39
CA SER A 177 6.85 -0.39 -10.41
C SER A 177 6.32 -0.30 -8.99
N HIS A 178 6.02 0.92 -8.54
CA HIS A 178 5.28 1.19 -7.31
C HIS A 178 3.91 1.72 -7.68
N ILE A 179 2.88 0.96 -7.32
CA ILE A 179 1.48 1.28 -7.58
C ILE A 179 0.80 1.44 -6.24
N PHE A 180 0.38 2.65 -5.93
CA PHE A 180 -0.30 2.97 -4.69
C PHE A 180 -1.70 3.48 -4.98
N TYR A 181 -2.69 2.66 -4.66
CA TYR A 181 -4.10 2.96 -4.84
C TYR A 181 -4.72 3.36 -3.51
N VAL A 182 -5.51 4.43 -3.50
CA VAL A 182 -6.27 4.90 -2.35
C VAL A 182 -7.75 4.80 -2.69
N ASN A 183 -8.49 4.00 -1.94
CA ASN A 183 -9.91 3.76 -2.19
C ASN A 183 -10.80 4.93 -1.74
N GLN A 184 -10.38 5.65 -0.69
CA GLN A 184 -11.06 6.83 -0.18
C GLN A 184 -10.03 7.85 0.31
N SER A 185 -9.76 8.88 -0.48
CA SER A 185 -8.74 9.90 -0.20
C SER A 185 -8.95 10.61 1.14
N ASP A 186 -10.19 11.02 1.44
CA ASP A 186 -10.53 11.70 2.70
C ASP A 186 -10.22 10.84 3.93
N SER A 187 -10.59 9.56 3.89
CA SER A 187 -10.33 8.61 4.98
C SER A 187 -8.83 8.37 5.15
N PHE A 188 -8.10 8.21 4.03
CA PHE A 188 -6.65 8.03 4.04
C PHE A 188 -5.93 9.27 4.59
N TYR A 189 -6.31 10.46 4.16
CA TYR A 189 -5.71 11.72 4.62
C TYR A 189 -5.96 11.95 6.12
N LYS A 190 -7.16 11.64 6.64
CA LYS A 190 -7.43 11.71 8.08
C LYS A 190 -6.50 10.81 8.89
N VAL A 191 -6.23 9.60 8.41
CA VAL A 191 -5.31 8.64 9.04
C VAL A 191 -3.88 9.19 9.04
N CYS A 192 -3.40 9.69 7.89
CA CYS A 192 -2.04 10.23 7.78
C CYS A 192 -1.85 11.51 8.60
N GLN A 193 -2.81 12.44 8.59
CA GLN A 193 -2.79 13.65 9.42
C GLN A 193 -2.79 13.31 10.92
N TYR A 194 -3.52 12.27 11.34
CA TYR A 194 -3.44 11.78 12.71
C TYR A 194 -2.01 11.33 13.06
N PHE A 195 -1.34 10.60 12.16
CA PHE A 195 0.03 10.17 12.36
C PHE A 195 1.06 11.31 12.36
N GLU A 196 0.88 12.34 11.53
CA GLU A 196 1.73 13.54 11.56
C GLU A 196 1.59 14.26 12.90
N LYS A 197 0.36 14.49 13.36
CA LYS A 197 0.07 15.22 14.60
C LYS A 197 0.71 14.56 15.83
N ILE A 198 0.65 13.23 15.92
CA ILE A 198 1.26 12.51 17.06
C ILE A 198 2.79 12.45 16.95
N SER A 199 3.35 12.46 15.74
CA SER A 199 4.80 12.44 15.52
C SER A 199 5.43 13.79 15.86
N SER A 200 4.71 14.89 15.66
CA SER A 200 5.16 16.24 16.05
C SER A 200 5.01 16.55 17.54
N ALA A 201 4.31 15.70 18.30
CA ALA A 201 4.01 15.93 19.72
C ALA A 201 4.96 15.20 20.68
N GLY A 202 5.89 14.38 20.17
CA GLY A 202 6.88 13.62 20.94
C GLY A 202 8.30 14.01 20.57
#